data_AF-A0A7C4ALP0-F1
#
_entry.id   AF-A0A7C4ALP0-F1
#
_cell.length_a   1.000
_cell.length_b   1.000
_cell.length_c   1.000
_cell.angle_alpha   90.00
_cell.angle_beta   90.00
_cell.angle_gamma   90.00
#
_symmetry.space_group_name_H-M   'P 1'
#
loop_
_entity.id
_entity.type
_entity.pdbx_description
1 polymer ?
#
loop_
_entity_poly.entity_id
_entity_poly.type
_entity_poly.pdbx_seq_one_letter_code
_entity_poly.pdbx_strand_id
1 'polypeptide(L)'
;MTICTVTEQQGMTLLSIEGRIDSMTSPDIQRRIDELILSGRRLLVVDLEQTSFVSSAGLRVFLSVHKQLKNVGGEIILYKIAQPVLPVFVTGGFDKIFKIIATEQELATAVLSDTNPSDTVTVTEDGTTFRLRESPAEQGALCLIGSPDKLAAAAYTEQDVVTVGQDRLRFGTGLATVGEQYAEYRQLFGEALCMNHHVFFYPAVKQPAADFMLYGGTGTGAACRFLHGFAFDGGFRYRIAFETAATGITLERLVDRALSLPRATPVAGIVLLAESRGILGMNLRQVPFQENRPPDGGSIFDAGHFAAWINFPVEPGYGNHIVAAAGIACRDKNASTPEVRKLFSEDTCAHVHAGIFEKGPIAKKLDDFEKELDRVLTRLSLDKVQHLLGRSRFGSGMLGIIELQG
;
A
#
# COMPACT_ATOMS: atom_id res chain seq x y z
N MET A 1 33.40 -9.89 -26.97
CA MET A 1 33.29 -9.33 -25.60
C MET A 1 32.04 -8.46 -25.60
N THR A 2 31.18 -8.60 -24.61
CA THR A 2 29.95 -7.80 -24.51
C THR A 2 30.09 -6.84 -23.35
N ILE A 3 29.79 -5.57 -23.59
CA ILE A 3 29.89 -4.50 -22.61
C ILE A 3 28.47 -4.06 -22.26
N CYS A 4 28.20 -3.93 -20.97
CA CYS A 4 26.92 -3.47 -20.44
C CYS A 4 27.16 -2.23 -19.58
N THR A 5 26.65 -1.09 -20.03
CA THR A 5 26.78 0.19 -19.33
C THR A 5 25.40 0.62 -18.86
N VAL A 6 25.28 0.97 -17.57
CA VAL A 6 24.03 1.45 -16.98
C VAL A 6 24.18 2.95 -16.73
N THR A 7 23.26 3.74 -17.27
CA THR A 7 23.19 5.18 -17.00
C THR A 7 21.79 5.56 -16.52
N GLU A 8 21.72 6.62 -15.72
CA GLU A 8 20.47 7.19 -15.22
C GLU A 8 20.21 8.51 -15.96
N GLN A 9 19.05 8.62 -16.60
CA GLN A 9 18.64 9.84 -17.30
C GLN A 9 17.18 10.13 -16.98
N GLN A 10 16.84 11.34 -16.52
CA GLN A 10 15.43 11.80 -16.39
C GLN A 10 14.47 10.80 -15.70
N GLY A 11 14.93 10.06 -14.69
CA GLY A 11 14.10 9.08 -13.96
C GLY A 11 13.93 7.70 -14.64
N MET A 12 14.63 7.45 -15.76
CA MET A 12 14.73 6.14 -16.41
C MET A 12 16.14 5.57 -16.29
N THR A 13 16.22 4.23 -16.24
CA THR A 13 17.48 3.49 -16.29
C THR A 13 17.71 3.03 -17.72
N LEU A 14 18.81 3.51 -18.32
CA LEU A 14 19.25 3.14 -19.67
C LEU A 14 20.36 2.09 -19.56
N LEU A 15 20.12 0.91 -20.12
CA LEU A 15 21.10 -0.17 -20.25
C LEU A 15 21.59 -0.24 -21.70
N SER A 16 22.80 0.24 -21.95
CA SER A 16 23.44 0.13 -23.26
C SER A 16 24.21 -1.19 -23.37
N ILE A 17 23.94 -1.95 -24.44
CA ILE A 17 24.60 -3.22 -24.71
C ILE A 17 25.39 -3.11 -26.01
N GLU A 18 26.70 -3.33 -25.91
CA GLU A 18 27.62 -3.33 -27.04
C GLU A 18 28.13 -4.74 -27.31
N GLY A 19 28.20 -5.15 -28.58
CA GLY A 19 28.73 -6.45 -28.97
C GLY A 19 27.64 -7.46 -29.33
N ARG A 20 27.60 -8.63 -28.68
CA ARG A 20 26.72 -9.76 -29.05
C ARG A 20 25.88 -10.26 -27.88
N ILE A 21 24.65 -10.66 -28.17
CA ILE A 21 23.71 -11.27 -27.22
C ILE A 21 23.45 -12.72 -27.65
N ASP A 22 24.22 -13.65 -27.09
CA ASP A 22 24.17 -15.08 -27.43
C ASP A 22 24.20 -15.98 -26.19
N SER A 23 24.28 -17.29 -26.38
CA SER A 23 24.26 -18.24 -25.27
C SER A 23 25.39 -18.04 -24.27
N MET A 24 26.49 -17.41 -24.66
CA MET A 24 27.62 -17.14 -23.78
C MET A 24 27.41 -15.88 -22.95
N THR A 25 26.78 -14.85 -23.51
CA THR A 25 26.64 -13.53 -22.87
C THR A 25 25.28 -13.30 -22.20
N SER A 26 24.26 -14.06 -22.60
CA SER A 26 22.89 -13.95 -22.08
C SER A 26 22.78 -14.13 -20.55
N PRO A 27 23.47 -15.09 -19.90
CA PRO A 27 23.38 -15.24 -18.44
C PRO A 27 23.83 -14.01 -17.65
N ASP A 28 24.89 -13.34 -18.11
CA ASP A 28 25.43 -12.15 -17.44
C ASP A 28 24.54 -10.91 -17.68
N ILE A 29 23.99 -10.77 -18.90
CA ILE A 29 23.03 -9.70 -19.22
C ILE A 29 21.75 -9.87 -18.38
N GLN A 30 21.22 -11.10 -18.29
CA GLN A 30 20.06 -11.40 -17.45
C GLN A 30 20.31 -11.03 -15.99
N ARG A 31 21.45 -11.46 -15.42
CA ARG A 31 21.83 -11.14 -14.03
C ARG A 31 21.87 -9.63 -13.79
N ARG A 32 22.48 -8.86 -14.69
CA ARG A 32 22.56 -7.40 -14.60
C ARG A 32 21.17 -6.76 -14.61
N ILE A 33 20.26 -7.25 -15.46
CA ILE A 33 18.90 -6.74 -15.53
C ILE A 33 18.12 -7.11 -14.26
N ASP A 34 18.24 -8.35 -13.78
CA ASP A 34 17.60 -8.81 -12.55
C ASP A 34 18.03 -7.95 -11.35
N GLU A 35 19.32 -7.59 -11.25
CA GLU A 35 19.84 -6.67 -10.23
C GLU A 35 19.16 -5.28 -10.31
N LEU A 36 18.96 -4.73 -11.51
CA LEU A 36 18.26 -3.45 -11.68
C LEU A 36 16.79 -3.54 -11.28
N ILE A 37 16.12 -4.65 -11.61
CA ILE A 37 14.72 -4.88 -11.20
C ILE A 37 14.63 -5.00 -9.67
N LEU A 38 15.53 -5.77 -9.05
CA LEU A 38 15.59 -5.92 -7.61
C LEU A 38 15.93 -4.60 -6.91
N SER A 39 16.72 -3.73 -7.54
CA SER A 39 17.04 -2.38 -7.04
C SER A 39 15.92 -1.36 -7.24
N GLY A 40 14.70 -1.79 -7.60
CA GLY A 40 13.54 -0.91 -7.71
C GLY A 40 13.31 -0.29 -9.08
N ARG A 41 14.12 -0.60 -10.11
CA ARG A 41 13.92 -0.05 -11.46
C ARG A 41 12.73 -0.73 -12.14
N ARG A 42 11.77 0.08 -12.59
CA ARG A 42 10.51 -0.40 -13.20
C ARG A 42 10.37 -0.01 -14.66
N LEU A 43 11.12 0.97 -15.13
CA LEU A 43 11.22 1.30 -16.54
C LEU A 43 12.67 1.07 -16.97
N LEU A 44 12.88 0.04 -17.78
CA LEU A 44 14.18 -0.28 -18.34
C LEU A 44 14.19 0.00 -19.83
N VAL A 45 15.06 0.92 -20.23
CA VAL A 45 15.30 1.20 -21.64
C VAL A 45 16.59 0.48 -22.02
N VAL A 46 16.51 -0.47 -22.96
CA VAL A 46 17.69 -1.21 -23.42
C VAL A 46 18.12 -0.65 -24.76
N ASP A 47 19.26 0.02 -24.78
CA ASP A 47 19.86 0.56 -26.00
C ASP A 47 20.68 -0.53 -26.70
N LEU A 48 20.26 -0.85 -27.93
CA LEU A 48 20.80 -1.89 -28.78
C LEU A 48 21.52 -1.33 -30.02
N GLU A 49 21.87 -0.03 -30.04
CA GLU A 49 22.49 0.65 -31.18
C GLU A 49 23.83 0.01 -31.56
N GLN A 50 24.61 -0.40 -30.55
CA GLN A 50 25.92 -1.03 -30.73
C GLN A 50 25.87 -2.57 -30.63
N THR A 51 24.67 -3.16 -30.70
CA THR A 51 24.51 -4.61 -30.71
C THR A 51 24.61 -5.14 -32.14
N SER A 52 25.61 -5.99 -32.39
CA SER A 52 25.91 -6.57 -33.70
C SER A 52 25.13 -7.87 -34.00
N PHE A 53 24.61 -8.55 -32.97
CA PHE A 53 23.95 -9.84 -33.11
C PHE A 53 23.10 -10.22 -31.89
N VAL A 54 21.95 -10.83 -32.13
CA VAL A 54 21.08 -11.41 -31.10
C VAL A 54 20.64 -12.82 -31.53
N SER A 55 20.88 -13.82 -30.67
CA SER A 55 20.41 -15.20 -30.87
C SER A 55 19.08 -15.48 -30.15
N SER A 56 18.57 -16.71 -30.29
CA SER A 56 17.41 -17.19 -29.52
C SER A 56 17.61 -17.13 -28.00
N ALA A 57 18.85 -17.26 -27.50
CA ALA A 57 19.14 -17.09 -26.08
C ALA A 57 18.93 -15.64 -25.62
N GLY A 58 19.35 -14.67 -26.43
CA GLY A 58 19.17 -13.25 -26.14
C GLY A 58 17.70 -12.82 -26.16
N LEU A 59 16.93 -13.31 -27.14
CA LEU A 59 15.49 -13.08 -27.18
C LEU A 59 14.77 -13.61 -25.93
N ARG A 60 15.19 -14.77 -25.42
CA ARG A 60 14.66 -15.32 -24.16
C ARG A 60 14.96 -14.45 -22.94
N VAL A 61 16.12 -13.78 -22.91
CA VAL A 61 16.44 -12.81 -21.86
C VAL A 61 15.40 -11.68 -21.87
N PHE A 62 15.16 -11.05 -23.02
CA PHE A 62 14.17 -9.97 -23.11
C PHE A 62 12.77 -10.42 -22.73
N LEU A 63 12.33 -11.62 -23.13
CA LEU A 63 11.03 -12.17 -22.73
C LEU A 63 10.92 -12.40 -21.22
N SER A 64 11.96 -12.97 -20.61
CA SER A 64 12.04 -13.18 -19.17
C SER A 64 11.89 -11.85 -18.43
N VAL A 65 12.68 -10.85 -18.85
CA VAL A 65 12.67 -9.50 -18.30
C VAL A 65 11.31 -8.83 -18.47
N HIS A 66 10.69 -8.92 -19.65
CA HIS A 66 9.35 -8.38 -19.89
C HIS A 66 8.33 -8.95 -18.92
N LYS A 67 8.32 -10.27 -18.74
CA LYS A 67 7.42 -10.96 -17.81
C LYS A 67 7.67 -10.52 -16.36
N GLN A 68 8.93 -10.45 -15.94
CA GLN A 68 9.29 -10.01 -14.60
C GLN A 68 8.83 -8.58 -14.33
N LEU A 69 9.15 -7.64 -15.24
CA LEU A 69 8.74 -6.24 -15.12
C LEU A 69 7.22 -6.09 -15.12
N LYS A 70 6.50 -6.76 -16.02
CA LYS A 70 5.02 -6.73 -16.04
C LYS A 70 4.42 -7.18 -14.70
N ASN A 71 4.99 -8.20 -14.05
CA ASN A 71 4.52 -8.67 -12.75
C ASN A 71 4.68 -7.65 -11.62
N VAL A 72 5.59 -6.70 -11.77
CA VAL A 72 5.87 -5.63 -10.79
C VAL A 72 5.44 -4.24 -11.29
N GLY A 73 4.53 -4.17 -12.27
CA GLY A 73 4.01 -2.91 -12.81
C GLY A 73 5.01 -2.10 -13.65
N GLY A 74 6.09 -2.74 -14.10
CA GLY A 74 7.14 -2.17 -14.93
C GLY A 74 6.99 -2.44 -16.42
N GLU A 75 7.90 -1.85 -17.19
CA GLU A 75 7.99 -1.96 -18.64
C GLU A 75 9.46 -2.01 -19.09
N ILE A 76 9.71 -2.76 -20.16
CA ILE A 76 10.97 -2.76 -20.91
C ILE A 76 10.72 -2.17 -22.30
N ILE A 77 11.55 -1.20 -22.68
CA ILE A 77 11.57 -0.57 -24.00
C ILE A 77 12.86 -0.98 -24.70
N LEU A 78 12.76 -1.44 -25.95
CA LEU A 78 13.92 -1.69 -26.79
C LEU A 78 14.21 -0.44 -27.62
N TYR A 79 15.40 0.14 -27.43
CA TYR A 79 15.78 1.42 -27.99
C TYR A 79 16.89 1.25 -29.02
N LYS A 80 16.75 1.96 -30.15
CA LYS A 80 17.72 2.03 -31.25
C LYS A 80 18.28 0.67 -31.68
N ILE A 81 17.41 -0.30 -31.96
CA ILE A 81 17.87 -1.61 -32.45
C ILE A 81 18.67 -1.44 -33.74
N ALA A 82 19.93 -1.89 -33.75
CA ALA A 82 20.78 -1.85 -34.93
C ALA A 82 20.13 -2.56 -36.14
N GLN A 83 20.29 -1.99 -37.33
CA GLN A 83 19.69 -2.51 -38.58
C GLN A 83 19.93 -4.02 -38.84
N PRO A 84 21.14 -4.58 -38.59
CA PRO A 84 21.35 -6.02 -38.78
C PRO A 84 20.56 -6.90 -37.80
N VAL A 85 20.16 -6.35 -36.66
CA VAL A 85 19.48 -7.06 -35.58
C VAL A 85 17.96 -6.90 -35.65
N LEU A 86 17.46 -5.76 -36.13
CA LEU A 86 16.03 -5.46 -36.19
C LEU A 86 15.17 -6.55 -36.87
N PRO A 87 15.58 -7.17 -38.01
CA PRO A 87 14.81 -8.25 -38.64
C PRO A 87 14.56 -9.46 -37.74
N VAL A 88 15.45 -9.74 -36.77
CA VAL A 88 15.30 -10.84 -35.81
C VAL A 88 14.10 -10.59 -34.89
N PHE A 89 13.88 -9.33 -34.48
CA PHE A 89 12.74 -8.95 -33.65
C PHE A 89 11.42 -8.95 -34.45
N VAL A 90 11.44 -8.40 -35.66
CA VAL A 90 10.23 -8.29 -36.51
C VAL A 90 9.78 -9.66 -37.03
N THR A 91 10.70 -10.47 -37.57
CA THR A 91 10.36 -11.80 -38.12
C THR A 91 9.87 -12.75 -37.02
N GLY A 92 10.41 -12.61 -35.81
CA GLY A 92 9.98 -13.37 -34.65
C GLY A 92 8.68 -12.88 -34.00
N GLY A 93 8.08 -11.78 -34.46
CA GLY A 93 6.87 -11.19 -33.89
C GLY A 93 7.09 -10.50 -32.53
N PHE A 94 8.34 -10.23 -32.15
CA PHE A 94 8.68 -9.59 -30.88
C PHE A 94 8.36 -8.10 -30.87
N ASP A 95 8.26 -7.48 -32.03
CA ASP A 95 7.74 -6.12 -32.23
C ASP A 95 6.29 -5.95 -31.73
N LYS A 96 5.53 -7.05 -31.59
CA LYS A 96 4.18 -7.05 -30.99
C LYS A 96 4.19 -7.18 -29.47
N ILE A 97 5.31 -7.59 -28.88
CA ILE A 97 5.47 -7.82 -27.44
C ILE A 97 6.17 -6.63 -26.79
N PHE A 98 7.16 -6.06 -27.49
CA PHE A 98 7.99 -4.97 -26.99
C PHE A 98 7.63 -3.65 -27.65
N LYS A 99 7.68 -2.58 -26.87
CA LYS A 99 7.75 -1.22 -27.41
C LYS A 99 9.15 -1.01 -27.98
N ILE A 100 9.25 -0.92 -29.31
CA ILE A 100 10.52 -0.65 -30.02
C ILE A 100 10.53 0.80 -30.46
N ILE A 101 11.59 1.53 -30.11
CA ILE A 101 11.72 2.96 -30.35
C ILE A 101 13.04 3.24 -31.03
N ALA A 102 13.04 4.11 -32.04
CA ALA A 102 14.23 4.43 -32.83
C ALA A 102 14.83 5.80 -32.50
N THR A 103 14.04 6.74 -31.98
CA THR A 103 14.47 8.13 -31.80
C THR A 103 14.33 8.62 -30.37
N GLU A 104 15.16 9.59 -29.98
CA GLU A 104 15.08 10.24 -28.66
C GLU A 104 13.73 10.91 -28.44
N GLN A 105 13.13 11.47 -29.50
CA GLN A 105 11.84 12.14 -29.41
C GLN A 105 10.68 11.16 -29.16
N GLU A 106 10.69 10.01 -29.82
CA GLU A 106 9.74 8.92 -29.54
C GLU A 106 9.98 8.34 -28.14
N LEU A 107 11.23 8.23 -27.70
CA LEU A 107 11.56 7.74 -26.36
C LEU A 107 11.04 8.71 -25.31
N ALA A 108 11.30 10.01 -25.47
CA ALA A 108 10.74 11.05 -24.62
C ALA A 108 9.22 10.97 -24.60
N THR A 109 8.56 10.87 -25.75
CA THR A 109 7.11 10.73 -25.84
C THR A 109 6.60 9.46 -25.16
N ALA A 110 7.30 8.33 -25.31
CA ALA A 110 6.94 7.05 -24.72
C ALA A 110 7.07 7.03 -23.20
N VAL A 111 8.13 7.64 -22.68
CA VAL A 111 8.38 7.81 -21.24
C VAL A 111 7.40 8.84 -20.65
N LEU A 112 7.04 9.87 -21.42
CA LEU A 112 6.04 10.86 -21.04
C LEU A 112 4.60 10.35 -21.20
N SER A 113 4.32 9.39 -22.09
CA SER A 113 2.96 8.87 -22.34
C SER A 113 2.44 7.93 -21.23
N ASP A 114 3.34 7.45 -20.37
CA ASP A 114 3.00 6.71 -19.14
C ASP A 114 2.88 7.62 -17.91
N THR A 115 3.01 8.93 -18.13
CA THR A 115 2.72 9.99 -17.18
C THR A 115 1.84 11.01 -17.89
N ASN A 116 0.51 10.88 -17.90
CA ASN A 116 -0.33 12.02 -18.35
C ASN A 116 0.08 13.27 -17.54
N PRO A 117 0.81 14.25 -18.12
CA PRO A 117 1.47 15.28 -17.33
C PRO A 117 0.54 16.45 -17.01
N SER A 118 -0.66 16.54 -17.62
CA SER A 118 -1.43 17.79 -17.54
C SER A 118 -2.00 18.08 -16.14
N ASP A 119 -2.17 17.07 -15.29
CA ASP A 119 -2.92 17.21 -14.03
C ASP A 119 -2.10 16.75 -12.79
N THR A 120 -0.81 16.46 -12.96
CA THR A 120 0.05 16.00 -11.84
C THR A 120 0.99 17.12 -11.37
N VAL A 121 0.78 17.57 -10.13
CA VAL A 121 1.62 18.59 -9.48
C VAL A 121 2.72 17.91 -8.70
N THR A 122 3.98 18.32 -8.94
CA THR A 122 5.13 17.85 -8.17
C THR A 122 5.56 18.91 -7.16
N VAL A 123 5.70 18.52 -5.90
CA VAL A 123 6.11 19.40 -4.80
C VAL A 123 7.20 18.71 -4.00
N THR A 124 8.27 19.42 -3.67
CA THR A 124 9.33 18.90 -2.79
C THR A 124 9.40 19.75 -1.53
N GLU A 125 9.21 19.11 -0.39
CA GLU A 125 9.21 19.74 0.94
C GLU A 125 9.98 18.84 1.91
N ASP A 126 10.91 19.42 2.68
CA ASP A 126 11.75 18.74 3.68
C ASP A 126 12.38 17.42 3.18
N GLY A 127 12.95 17.44 1.97
CA GLY A 127 13.63 16.28 1.38
C GLY A 127 12.68 15.15 0.95
N THR A 128 11.38 15.41 0.89
CA THR A 128 10.36 14.48 0.37
C THR A 128 9.72 15.07 -0.88
N THR A 129 9.76 14.31 -1.96
CA THR A 129 9.09 14.66 -3.22
C THR A 129 7.73 13.99 -3.27
N PHE A 130 6.70 14.79 -3.51
CA PHE A 130 5.31 14.38 -3.68
C PHE A 130 4.89 14.63 -5.13
N ARG A 131 4.25 13.65 -5.75
CA ARG A 131 3.54 13.78 -7.02
C ARG A 131 2.06 13.59 -6.75
N LEU A 132 1.30 14.67 -6.84
CA LEU A 132 -0.12 14.75 -6.54
C LEU A 132 -0.92 14.76 -7.83
N ARG A 133 -1.98 13.98 -7.90
CA ARG A 133 -3.03 14.11 -8.91
C ARG A 133 -4.37 14.29 -8.22
N GLU A 134 -5.10 15.31 -8.63
CA GLU A 134 -6.50 15.51 -8.29
C GLU A 134 -7.39 14.88 -9.37
N SER A 135 -8.52 14.32 -8.99
CA SER A 135 -9.46 13.70 -9.92
C SER A 135 -10.90 13.93 -9.47
N PRO A 136 -11.86 14.15 -10.38
CA PRO A 136 -13.28 14.06 -10.04
C PRO A 136 -13.57 12.74 -9.33
N ALA A 137 -14.23 12.81 -8.17
CA ALA A 137 -14.55 11.65 -7.36
C ALA A 137 -15.86 11.91 -6.61
N GLU A 138 -16.69 10.88 -6.51
CA GLU A 138 -17.87 10.92 -5.64
C GLU A 138 -17.42 10.92 -4.17
N GLN A 139 -18.10 11.72 -3.35
CA GLN A 139 -17.90 11.72 -1.91
C GLN A 139 -18.31 10.37 -1.33
N GLY A 140 -17.52 9.88 -0.39
CA GLY A 140 -17.81 8.66 0.36
C GLY A 140 -18.71 8.93 1.56
N ALA A 141 -19.30 7.86 2.08
CA ALA A 141 -20.02 7.87 3.34
C ALA A 141 -19.13 7.28 4.45
N LEU A 142 -19.09 7.93 5.62
CA LEU A 142 -18.51 7.35 6.83
C LEU A 142 -19.59 6.62 7.63
N CYS A 143 -19.44 5.31 7.81
CA CYS A 143 -20.36 4.48 8.57
C CYS A 143 -19.71 4.03 9.90
N LEU A 144 -20.31 4.40 11.02
CA LEU A 144 -19.89 3.92 12.34
C LEU A 144 -20.42 2.50 12.59
N ILE A 145 -19.60 1.67 13.23
CA ILE A 145 -19.94 0.28 13.54
C ILE A 145 -19.71 0.06 15.04
N GLY A 146 -20.74 -0.34 15.78
CA GLY A 146 -20.65 -0.53 17.22
C GLY A 146 -20.35 0.77 17.99
N SER A 147 -19.77 0.66 19.20
CA SER A 147 -19.41 1.81 20.02
C SER A 147 -18.11 1.57 20.80
N PRO A 148 -17.15 2.53 20.80
CA PRO A 148 -15.92 2.42 21.57
C PRO A 148 -16.11 2.63 23.08
N ASP A 149 -17.29 3.06 23.55
CA ASP A 149 -17.52 3.52 24.92
C ASP A 149 -17.20 2.46 26.00
N LYS A 150 -17.31 1.17 25.65
CA LYS A 150 -17.05 0.03 26.56
C LYS A 150 -15.60 -0.47 26.53
N LEU A 151 -14.75 0.06 25.65
CA LEU A 151 -13.38 -0.39 25.48
C LEU A 151 -12.54 -0.16 26.73
N ALA A 152 -12.57 1.05 27.28
CA ALA A 152 -11.76 1.43 28.43
C ALA A 152 -12.03 0.52 29.65
N ALA A 153 -13.28 0.18 29.91
CA ALA A 153 -13.67 -0.67 31.03
C ALA A 153 -13.64 -2.18 30.71
N ALA A 154 -13.24 -2.57 29.49
CA ALA A 154 -13.37 -3.94 28.97
C ALA A 154 -14.75 -4.54 29.28
N ALA A 155 -15.80 -3.80 28.93
CA ALA A 155 -17.18 -4.08 29.37
C ALA A 155 -18.09 -4.57 28.23
N TYR A 156 -17.52 -4.98 27.09
CA TYR A 156 -18.32 -5.52 26.00
C TYR A 156 -19.02 -6.83 26.41
N THR A 157 -20.12 -7.11 25.73
CA THR A 157 -20.94 -8.33 25.85
C THR A 157 -21.36 -8.79 24.45
N GLU A 158 -21.94 -9.99 24.33
CA GLU A 158 -22.47 -10.48 23.04
C GLU A 158 -23.45 -9.49 22.37
N GLN A 159 -24.24 -8.77 23.16
CA GLN A 159 -25.22 -7.79 22.67
C GLN A 159 -24.57 -6.58 21.98
N ASP A 160 -23.28 -6.34 22.25
CA ASP A 160 -22.53 -5.24 21.64
C ASP A 160 -21.93 -5.63 20.28
N VAL A 161 -22.00 -6.91 19.89
CA VAL A 161 -21.44 -7.39 18.64
C VAL A 161 -22.32 -6.96 17.47
N VAL A 162 -21.77 -6.11 16.60
CA VAL A 162 -22.42 -5.67 15.36
C VAL A 162 -21.96 -6.54 14.20
N THR A 163 -22.91 -7.00 13.39
CA THR A 163 -22.64 -7.79 12.18
C THR A 163 -22.68 -6.90 10.95
N VAL A 164 -21.64 -6.98 10.12
CA VAL A 164 -21.56 -6.25 8.85
C VAL A 164 -21.10 -7.20 7.75
N GLY A 165 -21.75 -7.15 6.59
CA GLY A 165 -21.32 -7.89 5.39
C GLY A 165 -20.05 -7.28 4.79
N GLN A 166 -19.15 -8.12 4.27
CA GLN A 166 -17.91 -7.68 3.61
C GLN A 166 -18.13 -6.74 2.43
N ASP A 167 -19.23 -6.91 1.71
CA ASP A 167 -19.64 -6.04 0.61
C ASP A 167 -19.75 -4.57 1.03
N ARG A 168 -20.06 -4.30 2.31
CA ARG A 168 -20.18 -2.95 2.87
C ARG A 168 -18.87 -2.40 3.43
N LEU A 169 -17.79 -3.17 3.43
CA LEU A 169 -16.52 -2.86 4.09
C LEU A 169 -15.42 -2.54 3.07
N ARG A 170 -15.64 -1.57 2.17
CA ARG A 170 -14.63 -1.21 1.16
C ARG A 170 -13.31 -0.80 1.82
N PHE A 171 -13.35 0.21 2.68
CA PHE A 171 -12.27 0.58 3.58
C PHE A 171 -12.79 0.68 4.99
N GLY A 172 -11.96 0.43 6.00
CA GLY A 172 -12.40 0.54 7.38
C GLY A 172 -11.42 -0.04 8.38
N THR A 173 -11.64 0.28 9.65
CA THR A 173 -10.83 -0.22 10.76
C THR A 173 -11.69 -0.44 12.00
N GLY A 174 -11.14 -1.16 12.97
CA GLY A 174 -11.76 -1.31 14.27
C GLY A 174 -11.29 -2.55 15.01
N LEU A 175 -12.09 -2.96 15.98
CA LEU A 175 -11.90 -4.19 16.74
C LEU A 175 -12.90 -5.24 16.28
N ALA A 176 -12.44 -6.17 15.45
CA ALA A 176 -13.31 -7.10 14.73
C ALA A 176 -12.73 -8.51 14.61
N THR A 177 -13.58 -9.43 14.15
CA THR A 177 -13.23 -10.80 13.78
C THR A 177 -14.22 -11.32 12.74
N VAL A 178 -14.04 -12.56 12.29
CA VAL A 178 -14.96 -13.28 11.41
C VAL A 178 -15.44 -14.56 12.08
N GLY A 179 -16.65 -14.99 11.78
CA GLY A 179 -17.20 -16.24 12.30
C GLY A 179 -18.72 -16.25 12.32
N GLU A 180 -19.30 -17.45 12.37
CA GLU A 180 -20.76 -17.63 12.32
C GLU A 180 -21.36 -17.76 13.73
N GLN A 181 -20.76 -18.58 14.59
CA GLN A 181 -21.28 -18.84 15.92
C GLN A 181 -20.49 -18.07 16.98
N TYR A 182 -21.20 -17.35 17.86
CA TYR A 182 -20.56 -16.53 18.90
C TYR A 182 -19.57 -17.32 19.76
N ALA A 183 -19.91 -18.56 20.12
CA ALA A 183 -19.04 -19.44 20.91
C ALA A 183 -17.65 -19.68 20.26
N GLU A 184 -17.57 -19.65 18.92
CA GLU A 184 -16.34 -19.91 18.16
C GLU A 184 -15.46 -18.65 18.07
N TYR A 185 -16.07 -17.48 17.83
CA TYR A 185 -15.32 -16.26 17.55
C TYR A 185 -15.19 -15.31 18.75
N ARG A 186 -15.89 -15.53 19.87
CA ARG A 186 -15.91 -14.60 21.02
C ARG A 186 -14.53 -14.28 21.60
N GLN A 187 -13.53 -15.13 21.40
CA GLN A 187 -12.16 -14.89 21.88
C GLN A 187 -11.19 -14.39 20.78
N LEU A 188 -11.70 -14.12 19.57
CA LEU A 188 -10.87 -13.85 18.39
C LEU A 188 -10.96 -12.41 17.87
N PHE A 189 -11.62 -11.51 18.61
CA PHE A 189 -11.62 -10.08 18.30
C PHE A 189 -10.23 -9.49 18.43
N GLY A 190 -9.88 -8.60 17.51
CA GLY A 190 -8.59 -7.94 17.51
C GLY A 190 -8.53 -6.80 16.49
N GLU A 191 -7.34 -6.24 16.29
CA GLU A 191 -7.15 -5.13 15.36
C GLU A 191 -7.54 -5.58 13.96
N ALA A 192 -8.47 -4.86 13.34
CA ALA A 192 -8.99 -5.19 12.03
C ALA A 192 -8.75 -4.06 11.03
N LEU A 193 -8.55 -4.45 9.78
CA LEU A 193 -8.37 -3.60 8.63
C LEU A 193 -9.22 -4.14 7.48
N CYS A 194 -10.06 -3.29 6.93
CA CYS A 194 -10.81 -3.56 5.71
C CYS A 194 -10.18 -2.74 4.58
N MET A 195 -9.80 -3.38 3.47
CA MET A 195 -9.30 -2.70 2.27
C MET A 195 -9.73 -3.43 1.00
N ASN A 196 -10.35 -2.68 0.09
CA ASN A 196 -11.02 -3.20 -1.10
C ASN A 196 -11.92 -4.41 -0.77
N HIS A 197 -12.71 -4.31 0.30
CA HIS A 197 -13.61 -5.38 0.81
C HIS A 197 -12.91 -6.61 1.39
N HIS A 198 -11.59 -6.74 1.23
CA HIS A 198 -10.81 -7.74 1.95
C HIS A 198 -10.72 -7.35 3.43
N VAL A 199 -10.86 -8.33 4.30
CA VAL A 199 -10.82 -8.14 5.75
C VAL A 199 -9.60 -8.85 6.30
N PHE A 200 -8.77 -8.11 7.02
CA PHE A 200 -7.58 -8.59 7.69
C PHE A 200 -7.75 -8.33 9.18
N PHE A 201 -7.35 -9.26 10.03
CA PHE A 201 -7.46 -9.07 11.48
C PHE A 201 -6.33 -9.75 12.24
N TYR A 202 -6.05 -9.24 13.44
CA TYR A 202 -5.01 -9.74 14.32
C TYR A 202 -5.60 -9.92 15.73
N PRO A 203 -6.04 -11.15 16.09
CA PRO A 203 -6.75 -11.43 17.32
C PRO A 203 -5.99 -11.01 18.59
N ALA A 204 -6.71 -10.46 19.57
CA ALA A 204 -6.16 -10.09 20.87
C ALA A 204 -6.06 -11.32 21.79
N VAL A 205 -5.16 -12.24 21.45
CA VAL A 205 -4.93 -13.50 22.19
C VAL A 205 -3.45 -13.66 22.56
N LYS A 206 -3.12 -14.65 23.40
CA LYS A 206 -1.76 -14.89 23.90
C LYS A 206 -0.75 -15.24 22.81
N GLN A 207 -1.16 -15.99 21.79
CA GLN A 207 -0.35 -16.37 20.63
C GLN A 207 -1.11 -15.97 19.35
N PRO A 208 -1.10 -14.67 19.02
CA PRO A 208 -1.86 -14.16 17.89
C PRO A 208 -1.16 -14.51 16.57
N ALA A 209 -1.96 -14.75 15.54
CA ALA A 209 -1.53 -14.84 14.15
C ALA A 209 -2.45 -13.93 13.33
N ALA A 210 -1.88 -13.21 12.36
CA ALA A 210 -2.70 -12.45 11.43
C ALA A 210 -3.46 -13.41 10.52
N ASP A 211 -4.71 -13.07 10.23
CA ASP A 211 -5.55 -13.86 9.34
C ASP A 211 -6.42 -12.93 8.48
N PHE A 212 -7.02 -13.48 7.43
CA PHE A 212 -7.71 -12.70 6.42
C PHE A 212 -8.83 -13.44 5.73
N MET A 213 -9.76 -12.66 5.16
CA MET A 213 -10.83 -13.13 4.30
C MET A 213 -10.84 -12.28 3.04
N LEU A 214 -10.64 -12.92 1.88
CA LEU A 214 -10.68 -12.24 0.61
C LEU A 214 -12.11 -12.18 0.06
N TYR A 215 -12.52 -11.02 -0.43
CA TYR A 215 -13.81 -10.83 -1.08
C TYR A 215 -13.75 -11.23 -2.56
N GLY A 216 -14.66 -12.10 -2.98
CA GLY A 216 -14.73 -12.62 -4.35
C GLY A 216 -15.44 -11.72 -5.36
N GLY A 217 -15.92 -10.53 -4.95
CA GLY A 217 -16.57 -9.57 -5.83
C GLY A 217 -18.07 -9.77 -6.08
N THR A 218 -18.70 -10.79 -5.48
CA THR A 218 -20.13 -11.07 -5.66
C THR A 218 -20.81 -11.45 -4.34
N GLY A 219 -22.04 -10.97 -4.12
CA GLY A 219 -22.84 -11.26 -2.92
C GLY A 219 -22.37 -10.50 -1.69
N THR A 220 -22.88 -10.86 -0.51
CA THR A 220 -22.57 -10.17 0.76
C THR A 220 -21.17 -10.50 1.31
N GLY A 221 -20.52 -11.54 0.80
CA GLY A 221 -19.30 -12.10 1.38
C GLY A 221 -19.55 -12.69 2.77
N ALA A 222 -18.47 -12.83 3.56
CA ALA A 222 -18.58 -13.35 4.93
C ALA A 222 -19.15 -12.32 5.91
N ALA A 223 -19.70 -12.80 7.02
CA ALA A 223 -20.17 -11.95 8.10
C ALA A 223 -19.01 -11.53 9.01
N CYS A 224 -18.73 -10.23 9.04
CA CYS A 224 -17.73 -9.63 9.94
C CYS A 224 -18.40 -9.18 11.23
N ARG A 225 -17.73 -9.43 12.36
CA ARG A 225 -18.23 -9.16 13.71
C ARG A 225 -17.38 -8.05 14.33
N PHE A 226 -18.00 -6.94 14.68
CA PHE A 226 -17.33 -5.77 15.24
C PHE A 226 -17.79 -5.52 16.68
N LEU A 227 -16.86 -5.17 17.56
CA LEU A 227 -17.20 -4.52 18.84
C LEU A 227 -17.32 -3.01 18.65
N HIS A 228 -16.37 -2.43 17.93
CA HIS A 228 -16.45 -1.07 17.44
C HIS A 228 -15.55 -0.89 16.22
N GLY A 229 -15.79 0.17 15.46
CA GLY A 229 -15.00 0.53 14.30
C GLY A 229 -15.75 1.50 13.40
N PHE A 230 -15.24 1.64 12.19
CA PHE A 230 -15.89 2.39 11.14
C PHE A 230 -15.52 1.81 9.77
N ALA A 231 -16.39 2.05 8.80
CA ALA A 231 -16.14 1.77 7.40
C ALA A 231 -16.43 3.01 6.56
N PHE A 232 -15.77 3.11 5.42
CA PHE A 232 -16.00 4.17 4.46
C PHE A 232 -15.78 3.69 3.03
N ASP A 233 -16.42 4.39 2.10
CA ASP A 233 -16.30 4.18 0.65
C ASP A 233 -16.00 5.52 -0.05
N GLY A 234 -16.31 5.64 -1.35
CA GLY A 234 -16.07 6.85 -2.15
C GLY A 234 -14.85 6.77 -3.07
N GLY A 235 -14.75 7.72 -4.00
CA GLY A 235 -13.64 7.77 -4.96
C GLY A 235 -12.42 8.50 -4.40
N PHE A 236 -11.22 8.13 -4.85
CA PHE A 236 -10.02 8.90 -4.51
C PHE A 236 -10.02 10.26 -5.22
N ARG A 237 -10.35 11.32 -4.48
CA ARG A 237 -10.25 12.71 -4.94
C ARG A 237 -8.81 13.10 -5.21
N TYR A 238 -7.90 12.65 -4.34
CA TYR A 238 -6.47 12.86 -4.52
C TYR A 238 -5.71 11.56 -4.44
N ARG A 239 -4.71 11.41 -5.32
CA ARG A 239 -3.70 10.36 -5.24
C ARG A 239 -2.33 11.03 -5.17
N ILE A 240 -1.50 10.59 -4.23
CA ILE A 240 -0.17 11.14 -4.00
C ILE A 240 0.83 10.01 -4.04
N ALA A 241 1.86 10.10 -4.87
CA ALA A 241 3.05 9.27 -4.76
C ALA A 241 4.11 10.07 -4.02
N PHE A 242 4.80 9.47 -3.07
CA PHE A 242 5.84 10.14 -2.30
C PHE A 242 7.12 9.32 -2.25
N GLU A 243 8.24 10.02 -2.15
CA GLU A 243 9.57 9.44 -1.99
C GLU A 243 10.46 10.40 -1.21
N THR A 244 11.16 9.89 -0.21
CA THR A 244 12.03 10.69 0.64
C THR A 244 13.48 10.21 0.58
N ALA A 245 14.39 11.18 0.46
CA ALA A 245 15.82 10.94 0.60
C ALA A 245 16.28 10.95 2.07
N ALA A 246 15.40 11.37 2.99
CA ALA A 246 15.66 11.42 4.43
C ALA A 246 15.50 10.04 5.10
N THR A 247 15.60 10.00 6.44
CA THR A 247 15.41 8.78 7.24
C THR A 247 13.99 8.20 7.19
N GLY A 248 13.06 8.88 6.52
CA GLY A 248 11.66 8.50 6.35
C GLY A 248 10.72 9.65 6.72
N ILE A 249 9.56 9.72 6.06
CA ILE A 249 8.47 10.64 6.42
C ILE A 249 7.55 9.97 7.44
N THR A 250 7.06 10.72 8.44
CA THR A 250 6.16 10.17 9.46
C THR A 250 4.71 10.10 8.97
N LEU A 251 3.91 9.20 9.56
CA LEU A 251 2.46 9.14 9.30
C LEU A 251 1.79 10.48 9.60
N GLU A 252 2.14 11.13 10.72
CA GLU A 252 1.65 12.48 11.08
C GLU A 252 1.85 13.48 9.93
N ARG A 253 3.05 13.50 9.34
CA ARG A 253 3.36 14.43 8.24
C ARG A 253 2.64 14.08 6.95
N LEU A 254 2.45 12.80 6.64
CA LEU A 254 1.64 12.37 5.49
C LEU A 254 0.17 12.78 5.68
N VAL A 255 -0.37 12.58 6.88
CA VAL A 255 -1.72 13.01 7.26
C VAL A 255 -1.84 14.52 7.17
N ASP A 256 -0.90 15.28 7.72
CA ASP A 256 -0.92 16.74 7.63
C ASP A 256 -0.92 17.24 6.19
N ARG A 257 -0.11 16.60 5.33
CA ARG A 257 -0.09 16.90 3.90
C ARG A 257 -1.43 16.61 3.25
N ALA A 258 -2.04 15.45 3.52
CA ALA A 258 -3.37 15.13 3.04
C ALA A 258 -4.42 16.15 3.52
N LEU A 259 -4.36 16.53 4.79
CA LEU A 259 -5.29 17.48 5.39
C LEU A 259 -5.08 18.93 4.93
N SER A 260 -3.92 19.25 4.33
CA SER A 260 -3.60 20.57 3.75
C SER A 260 -4.23 20.80 2.38
N LEU A 261 -4.70 19.75 1.71
CA LEU A 261 -5.35 19.86 0.42
C LEU A 261 -6.75 20.45 0.56
N PRO A 262 -7.22 21.25 -0.44
CA PRO A 262 -8.58 21.78 -0.45
C PRO A 262 -9.61 20.65 -0.36
N ARG A 263 -10.56 20.78 0.56
CA ARG A 263 -11.59 19.76 0.78
C ARG A 263 -12.93 20.38 1.11
N ALA A 264 -14.01 19.70 0.69
CA ALA A 264 -15.38 20.11 1.00
C ALA A 264 -15.83 19.66 2.40
N THR A 265 -15.23 18.61 2.96
CA THR A 265 -15.65 18.00 4.23
C THR A 265 -14.50 17.97 5.26
N PRO A 266 -14.82 18.02 6.58
CA PRO A 266 -13.80 18.08 7.62
C PRO A 266 -13.01 16.75 7.75
N VAL A 267 -13.69 15.63 7.51
CA VAL A 267 -13.13 14.28 7.63
C VAL A 267 -12.69 13.77 6.26
N ALA A 268 -11.46 13.26 6.19
CA ALA A 268 -10.95 12.54 5.03
C ALA A 268 -10.72 11.06 5.35
N GLY A 269 -11.11 10.20 4.43
CA GLY A 269 -10.66 8.81 4.38
C GLY A 269 -9.25 8.77 3.81
N ILE A 270 -8.39 7.96 4.42
CA ILE A 270 -6.99 7.79 4.04
C ILE A 270 -6.76 6.32 3.70
N VAL A 271 -6.14 6.07 2.56
CA VAL A 271 -5.64 4.75 2.17
C VAL A 271 -4.16 4.89 1.78
N LEU A 272 -3.29 4.16 2.44
CA LEU A 272 -1.84 4.25 2.28
C LEU A 272 -1.29 2.91 1.84
N LEU A 273 -0.40 2.92 0.85
CA LEU A 273 0.45 1.79 0.50
C LEU A 273 1.91 2.25 0.44
N ALA A 274 2.76 1.77 1.34
CA ALA A 274 4.10 2.31 1.48
C ALA A 274 5.13 1.31 1.98
N GLU A 275 6.39 1.58 1.66
CA GLU A 275 7.53 0.86 2.22
C GLU A 275 7.89 1.47 3.59
N SER A 276 7.88 0.62 4.61
CA SER A 276 8.22 0.99 5.98
C SER A 276 9.71 1.30 6.15
N ARG A 277 10.01 2.37 6.90
CA ARG A 277 11.33 2.65 7.50
C ARG A 277 11.34 2.44 9.01
N GLY A 278 10.30 1.82 9.54
CA GLY A 278 10.10 1.60 10.96
C GLY A 278 8.68 1.94 11.38
N ILE A 279 7.91 0.92 11.76
CA ILE A 279 6.53 1.06 12.21
C ILE A 279 6.47 1.03 13.73
N LEU A 280 5.75 2.00 14.28
CA LEU A 280 5.29 2.01 15.66
C LEU A 280 3.79 1.77 15.61
N GLY A 281 3.33 0.67 16.19
CA GLY A 281 1.91 0.35 16.20
C GLY A 281 1.53 -0.41 17.44
N MET A 282 0.29 -0.24 17.88
CA MET A 282 -0.23 -0.89 19.07
C MET A 282 -1.35 -1.87 18.72
N ASN A 283 -1.54 -2.85 19.60
CA ASN A 283 -2.66 -3.78 19.51
C ASN A 283 -3.05 -4.27 20.90
N LEU A 284 -4.31 -4.64 21.08
CA LEU A 284 -4.76 -5.31 22.30
C LEU A 284 -4.11 -6.70 22.45
N ARG A 285 -3.88 -7.09 23.71
CA ARG A 285 -3.38 -8.42 24.11
C ARG A 285 -4.51 -9.38 24.51
N GLN A 286 -5.69 -8.82 24.81
CA GLN A 286 -6.85 -9.54 25.33
C GLN A 286 -8.13 -8.93 24.75
N VAL A 287 -9.14 -9.76 24.52
CA VAL A 287 -10.44 -9.27 24.05
C VAL A 287 -11.16 -8.51 25.19
N PRO A 288 -11.66 -7.29 24.97
CA PRO A 288 -12.24 -6.44 26.02
C PRO A 288 -13.69 -6.82 26.40
N PHE A 289 -14.00 -8.11 26.53
CA PHE A 289 -15.26 -8.58 27.09
C PHE A 289 -15.27 -8.46 28.62
N GLN A 290 -16.47 -8.30 29.20
CA GLN A 290 -16.68 -8.16 30.64
C GLN A 290 -16.00 -9.22 31.51
N GLU A 291 -15.84 -10.45 30.99
CA GLU A 291 -15.16 -11.56 31.68
C GLU A 291 -13.65 -11.34 31.84
N ASN A 292 -13.03 -10.53 30.98
CA ASN A 292 -11.59 -10.24 31.01
C ASN A 292 -11.26 -8.96 31.78
N ARG A 293 -12.26 -8.19 32.23
CA ARG A 293 -12.08 -6.86 32.84
C ARG A 293 -11.01 -6.84 33.96
N PRO A 294 -10.30 -5.72 34.16
CA PRO A 294 -9.39 -5.57 35.29
C PRO A 294 -10.06 -5.92 36.63
N PRO A 295 -9.38 -6.65 37.55
CA PRO A 295 -9.98 -7.11 38.80
C PRO A 295 -10.50 -6.00 39.73
N ASP A 296 -9.89 -4.82 39.66
CA ASP A 296 -10.27 -3.62 40.41
C ASP A 296 -11.37 -2.78 39.71
N GLY A 297 -11.80 -3.19 38.51
CA GLY A 297 -12.78 -2.47 37.70
C GLY A 297 -12.26 -1.19 37.05
N GLY A 298 -10.95 -0.94 37.07
CA GLY A 298 -10.32 0.23 36.45
C GLY A 298 -10.26 0.16 34.93
N SER A 299 -9.70 1.20 34.31
CA SER A 299 -9.54 1.27 32.86
C SER A 299 -8.35 0.41 32.40
N ILE A 300 -8.47 -0.22 31.23
CA ILE A 300 -7.37 -0.95 30.59
C ILE A 300 -6.21 -0.03 30.18
N PHE A 301 -6.47 1.28 30.08
CA PHE A 301 -5.49 2.30 29.76
C PHE A 301 -4.78 2.86 31.00
N ASP A 302 -5.21 2.51 32.21
CA ASP A 302 -4.56 2.95 33.44
C ASP A 302 -3.15 2.34 33.54
N ALA A 303 -2.22 3.09 34.13
CA ALA A 303 -0.80 2.69 34.21
C ALA A 303 -0.58 1.28 34.82
N GLY A 304 -1.44 0.87 35.77
CA GLY A 304 -1.39 -0.46 36.39
C GLY A 304 -1.83 -1.61 35.46
N HIS A 305 -2.64 -1.32 34.44
CA HIS A 305 -3.21 -2.31 33.53
C HIS A 305 -2.58 -2.30 32.14
N PHE A 306 -2.06 -1.14 31.71
CA PHE A 306 -1.62 -0.88 30.35
C PHE A 306 -0.72 -1.98 29.77
N ALA A 307 0.33 -2.38 30.50
CA ALA A 307 1.26 -3.40 30.02
C ALA A 307 0.63 -4.81 29.86
N ALA A 308 -0.40 -5.12 30.65
CA ALA A 308 -1.11 -6.40 30.56
C ALA A 308 -2.13 -6.44 29.41
N TRP A 309 -2.61 -5.27 28.98
CA TRP A 309 -3.68 -5.12 28.00
C TRP A 309 -3.21 -4.68 26.61
N ILE A 310 -2.15 -3.89 26.54
CA ILE A 310 -1.74 -3.20 25.31
C ILE A 310 -0.31 -3.59 25.00
N ASN A 311 -0.11 -4.10 23.79
CA ASN A 311 1.22 -4.20 23.23
C ASN A 311 1.57 -2.84 22.63
N PHE A 312 2.50 -2.13 23.27
CA PHE A 312 2.93 -0.79 22.86
C PHE A 312 4.46 -0.79 22.69
N PRO A 313 4.98 -0.94 21.46
CA PRO A 313 6.41 -0.99 21.21
C PRO A 313 7.05 0.39 21.40
N VAL A 314 8.20 0.42 22.08
CA VAL A 314 9.01 1.63 22.26
C VAL A 314 9.97 1.84 21.08
N GLU A 315 10.37 0.75 20.44
CA GLU A 315 11.26 0.75 19.27
C GLU A 315 10.50 0.44 17.98
N PRO A 316 10.81 1.12 16.86
CA PRO A 316 10.18 0.87 15.58
C PRO A 316 10.58 -0.50 15.02
N GLY A 317 9.59 -1.28 14.56
CA GLY A 317 9.78 -2.58 13.93
C GLY A 317 9.52 -2.58 12.42
N TYR A 318 9.60 -3.75 11.79
CA TYR A 318 9.14 -3.97 10.41
C TYR A 318 9.78 -3.07 9.34
N GLY A 319 11.09 -2.81 9.44
CA GLY A 319 11.82 -2.11 8.38
C GLY A 319 11.74 -2.84 7.04
N ASN A 320 11.57 -2.07 5.95
CA ASN A 320 11.45 -2.51 4.55
C ASN A 320 10.23 -3.40 4.25
N HIS A 321 9.31 -3.56 5.21
CA HIS A 321 8.05 -4.26 4.97
C HIS A 321 7.11 -3.37 4.16
N ILE A 322 6.23 -4.02 3.40
CA ILE A 322 5.14 -3.31 2.73
C ILE A 322 4.04 -3.07 3.76
N VAL A 323 3.52 -1.86 3.81
CA VAL A 323 2.46 -1.46 4.72
C VAL A 323 1.29 -0.98 3.90
N ALA A 324 0.15 -1.64 4.06
CA ALA A 324 -1.10 -1.20 3.49
C ALA A 324 -2.03 -0.81 4.64
N ALA A 325 -2.53 0.41 4.64
CA ALA A 325 -3.24 1.00 5.76
C ALA A 325 -4.48 1.76 5.31
N ALA A 326 -5.52 1.75 6.14
CA ALA A 326 -6.71 2.56 5.94
C ALA A 326 -7.09 3.24 7.25
N GLY A 327 -7.78 4.36 7.15
CA GLY A 327 -8.21 5.11 8.32
C GLY A 327 -8.90 6.41 7.95
N ILE A 328 -9.13 7.23 8.96
CA ILE A 328 -9.70 8.58 8.79
C ILE A 328 -8.79 9.61 9.43
N ALA A 329 -8.88 10.84 8.94
CA ALA A 329 -8.22 11.99 9.52
C ALA A 329 -9.11 13.22 9.52
N CYS A 330 -9.03 14.01 10.59
CA CYS A 330 -9.79 15.23 10.78
C CYS A 330 -8.94 16.26 11.53
N ARG A 331 -8.72 17.44 10.91
CA ARG A 331 -7.91 18.51 11.51
C ARG A 331 -8.64 19.17 12.67
N ASP A 332 -9.88 19.61 12.42
CA ASP A 332 -10.76 20.17 13.45
C ASP A 332 -11.84 19.15 13.80
N LYS A 333 -11.62 18.41 14.88
CA LYS A 333 -12.56 17.40 15.39
C LYS A 333 -13.90 18.04 15.78
N ASN A 334 -13.92 19.31 16.21
CA ASN A 334 -15.14 20.00 16.62
C ASN A 334 -16.06 20.34 15.44
N ALA A 335 -15.54 20.33 14.22
CA ALA A 335 -16.32 20.42 13.00
C ALA A 335 -17.05 19.11 12.64
N SER A 336 -16.84 18.02 13.40
CA SER A 336 -17.48 16.72 13.20
C SER A 336 -18.54 16.42 14.27
N THR A 337 -19.42 15.46 13.99
CA THR A 337 -20.44 14.97 14.93
C THR A 337 -19.79 14.42 16.22
N PRO A 338 -20.49 14.45 17.38
CA PRO A 338 -20.01 13.82 18.61
C PRO A 338 -19.55 12.37 18.43
N GLU A 339 -20.24 11.60 17.60
CA GLU A 339 -19.98 10.19 17.35
C GLU A 339 -18.69 10.00 16.55
N VAL A 340 -18.45 10.80 15.52
CA VAL A 340 -17.20 10.78 14.75
C VAL A 340 -16.02 11.24 15.60
N ARG A 341 -16.22 12.21 16.51
CA ARG A 341 -15.17 12.66 17.44
C ARG A 341 -14.61 11.53 18.31
N LYS A 342 -15.46 10.56 18.70
CA LYS A 342 -15.04 9.40 19.50
C LYS A 342 -14.07 8.47 18.77
N LEU A 343 -13.94 8.58 17.45
CA LEU A 343 -12.98 7.80 16.68
C LEU A 343 -11.54 8.29 16.83
N PHE A 344 -11.32 9.50 17.34
CA PHE A 344 -10.00 10.09 17.51
C PHE A 344 -9.61 10.12 18.99
N SER A 345 -8.35 9.82 19.30
CA SER A 345 -7.78 10.14 20.62
C SER A 345 -7.60 11.65 20.76
N GLU A 346 -7.41 12.18 21.97
CA GLU A 346 -7.25 13.62 22.20
C GLU A 346 -6.07 14.20 21.41
N ASP A 347 -4.93 13.52 21.42
CA ASP A 347 -3.66 14.00 20.88
C ASP A 347 -3.44 13.78 19.37
N THR A 348 -4.31 13.00 18.71
CA THR A 348 -4.09 12.62 17.29
C THR A 348 -5.21 13.10 16.38
N CYS A 349 -4.88 13.56 15.18
CA CYS A 349 -5.85 13.96 14.17
C CYS A 349 -6.24 12.82 13.21
N ALA A 350 -5.76 11.60 13.47
CA ALA A 350 -6.00 10.45 12.61
C ALA A 350 -6.17 9.15 13.41
N HIS A 351 -6.99 8.25 12.88
CA HIS A 351 -7.15 6.88 13.34
C HIS A 351 -6.86 5.97 12.15
N VAL A 352 -5.77 5.22 12.19
CA VAL A 352 -5.29 4.41 11.06
C VAL A 352 -4.90 3.03 11.55
N HIS A 353 -5.42 1.98 10.91
CA HIS A 353 -4.94 0.61 11.08
C HIS A 353 -4.16 0.18 9.84
N ALA A 354 -3.20 -0.70 10.02
CA ALA A 354 -2.38 -1.21 8.93
C ALA A 354 -2.14 -2.71 9.02
N GLY A 355 -2.15 -3.33 7.84
CA GLY A 355 -1.58 -4.64 7.59
C GLY A 355 -0.11 -4.48 7.26
N ILE A 356 0.73 -5.24 7.94
CA ILE A 356 2.16 -5.34 7.68
C ILE A 356 2.39 -6.59 6.85
N PHE A 357 2.78 -6.40 5.61
CA PHE A 357 3.02 -7.45 4.64
C PHE A 357 4.52 -7.71 4.51
N GLU A 358 4.85 -8.88 3.98
CA GLU A 358 6.23 -9.24 3.70
C GLU A 358 6.97 -8.18 2.86
N LYS A 359 8.31 -8.23 2.93
CA LYS A 359 9.16 -7.29 2.20
C LYS A 359 9.02 -7.50 0.70
N GLY A 360 8.95 -6.41 -0.03
CA GLY A 360 8.88 -6.48 -1.48
C GLY A 360 8.83 -5.12 -2.14
N PRO A 361 8.80 -5.11 -3.47
CA PRO A 361 8.65 -3.88 -4.21
C PRO A 361 7.21 -3.36 -4.19
N ILE A 362 7.07 -2.04 -4.26
CA ILE A 362 5.79 -1.35 -4.49
C ILE A 362 5.91 -0.49 -5.76
N ALA A 363 4.99 -0.66 -6.70
CA ALA A 363 4.85 0.24 -7.85
C ALA A 363 4.33 1.60 -7.38
N LYS A 364 4.90 2.71 -7.86
CA LYS A 364 4.54 4.08 -7.42
C LYS A 364 3.82 4.88 -8.51
N LYS A 365 3.10 4.19 -9.39
CA LYS A 365 2.35 4.79 -10.49
C LYS A 365 0.95 5.14 -9.99
N LEU A 366 0.59 6.42 -10.02
CA LEU A 366 -0.70 6.92 -9.51
C LEU A 366 -1.90 6.22 -10.15
N ASP A 367 -1.82 5.93 -11.45
CA ASP A 367 -2.90 5.26 -12.20
C ASP A 367 -3.06 3.78 -11.84
N ASP A 368 -2.02 3.14 -11.32
CA ASP A 368 -2.05 1.75 -10.90
C ASP A 368 -2.31 1.60 -9.39
N PHE A 369 -2.64 2.68 -8.65
CA PHE A 369 -2.72 2.63 -7.18
C PHE A 369 -3.63 1.52 -6.66
N GLU A 370 -4.86 1.42 -7.17
CA GLU A 370 -5.83 0.40 -6.74
C GLU A 370 -5.40 -1.01 -7.14
N LYS A 371 -4.84 -1.17 -8.35
CA LYS A 371 -4.31 -2.44 -8.84
C LYS A 371 -3.12 -2.93 -8.02
N GLU A 372 -2.25 -2.00 -7.61
CA GLU A 372 -1.09 -2.31 -6.78
C GLU A 372 -1.51 -2.64 -5.34
N LEU A 373 -2.53 -1.95 -4.82
CA LEU A 373 -3.17 -2.31 -3.56
C LEU A 373 -3.70 -3.75 -3.63
N ASP A 374 -4.52 -4.09 -4.63
CA ASP A 374 -5.05 -5.46 -4.81
C ASP A 374 -3.94 -6.50 -4.94
N ARG A 375 -2.85 -6.20 -5.67
CA ARG A 375 -1.69 -7.09 -5.78
C ARG A 375 -1.09 -7.39 -4.42
N VAL A 376 -0.87 -6.37 -3.59
CA VAL A 376 -0.29 -6.54 -2.25
C VAL A 376 -1.24 -7.35 -1.38
N LEU A 377 -2.52 -7.01 -1.36
CA LEU A 377 -3.52 -7.62 -0.49
C LEU A 377 -3.82 -9.09 -0.80
N THR A 378 -3.70 -9.49 -2.07
CA THR A 378 -4.08 -10.83 -2.51
C THR A 378 -2.89 -11.76 -2.76
N ARG A 379 -1.67 -11.23 -2.85
CA ARG A 379 -0.49 -12.03 -3.22
C ARG A 379 0.63 -12.06 -2.21
N LEU A 380 0.66 -11.11 -1.27
CA LEU A 380 1.71 -11.04 -0.28
C LEU A 380 1.25 -11.61 1.05
N SER A 381 2.20 -12.22 1.77
CA SER A 381 1.95 -12.73 3.12
C SER A 381 1.75 -11.58 4.10
N LEU A 382 0.72 -11.70 4.95
CA LEU A 382 0.43 -10.76 6.03
C LEU A 382 1.08 -11.25 7.33
N ASP A 383 1.90 -10.41 7.95
CA ASP A 383 2.54 -10.71 9.24
C ASP A 383 1.68 -10.26 10.43
N LYS A 384 1.03 -9.08 10.30
CA LYS A 384 0.35 -8.44 11.42
C LYS A 384 -0.67 -7.39 10.98
N VAL A 385 -1.75 -7.22 11.76
CA VAL A 385 -2.62 -6.03 11.73
C VAL A 385 -2.47 -5.26 13.04
N GLN A 386 -2.36 -3.93 12.97
CA GLN A 386 -2.23 -3.09 14.16
C GLN A 386 -2.69 -1.65 13.92
N HIS A 387 -3.03 -0.96 15.01
CA HIS A 387 -3.23 0.49 15.00
C HIS A 387 -1.88 1.19 14.82
N LEU A 388 -1.78 2.10 13.83
CA LEU A 388 -0.55 2.84 13.56
C LEU A 388 -0.41 4.08 14.43
N LEU A 389 0.78 4.26 15.00
CA LEU A 389 1.15 5.49 15.67
C LEU A 389 1.70 6.51 14.68
N GLY A 390 1.41 7.79 14.94
CA GLY A 390 1.78 8.92 14.08
C GLY A 390 3.28 9.06 13.77
N ARG A 391 4.12 8.54 14.67
CA ARG A 391 5.60 8.51 14.51
C ARG A 391 6.12 7.39 13.60
N SER A 392 5.25 6.49 13.10
CA SER A 392 5.63 5.47 12.10
C SER A 392 6.22 6.12 10.86
N ARG A 393 7.28 5.55 10.29
CA ARG A 393 8.05 6.13 9.19
C ARG A 393 7.96 5.32 7.91
N PHE A 394 7.95 6.03 6.78
CA PHE A 394 7.89 5.47 5.44
C PHE A 394 8.96 6.07 4.54
N GLY A 395 9.53 5.27 3.65
CA GLY A 395 10.55 5.71 2.69
C GLY A 395 9.93 6.20 1.38
N SER A 396 8.99 5.43 0.84
CA SER A 396 8.25 5.80 -0.35
C SER A 396 6.92 5.06 -0.40
N GLY A 397 5.97 5.55 -1.20
CA GLY A 397 4.66 4.93 -1.30
C GLY A 397 3.65 5.77 -2.06
N MET A 398 2.38 5.38 -1.92
CA MET A 398 1.22 6.08 -2.45
C MET A 398 0.17 6.28 -1.35
N LEU A 399 -0.53 7.40 -1.43
CA LEU A 399 -1.60 7.81 -0.53
C LEU A 399 -2.82 8.21 -1.36
N GLY A 400 -3.95 7.54 -1.14
CA GLY A 400 -5.26 7.92 -1.63
C GLY A 400 -6.04 8.66 -0.56
N ILE A 401 -6.73 9.72 -0.97
CA ILE A 401 -7.55 10.56 -0.10
C ILE A 401 -8.97 10.58 -0.65
N ILE A 402 -9.93 10.27 0.23
CA ILE A 402 -11.35 10.27 -0.07
C ILE A 402 -12.01 11.35 0.79
N GLU A 403 -12.87 12.17 0.18
CA GLU A 403 -13.72 13.10 0.94
C GLU A 403 -14.90 12.33 1.53
N LEU A 404 -15.09 12.43 2.84
CA LEU A 404 -16.17 11.71 3.53
C LEU A 404 -17.24 12.68 4.01
N GLN A 405 -18.49 12.34 3.72
CA GLN A 405 -19.65 12.92 4.41
C GLN A 405 -19.70 12.33 5.82
N GLY A 406 -19.68 13.22 6.82
CA GLY A 406 -19.60 12.88 8.24
C GLY A 406 -20.93 12.91 8.97
#